data_AF-A0A0F7TXU6-F1
#
_entry.id   AF-A0A0F7TXU6-F1
#
_cell.length_a   1.000
_cell.length_b   1.000
_cell.length_c   1.000
_cell.angle_alpha   90.00
_cell.angle_beta   90.00
_cell.angle_gamma   90.00
#
_symmetry.space_group_name_H-M   'P 1'
#
loop_
_entity.id
_entity.type
_entity.pdbx_description
1 polymer ?
#
loop_
_entity_poly.entity_id
_entity_poly.type
_entity_poly.pdbx_seq_one_letter_code
_entity_poly.pdbx_strand_id
1 'polypeptide(L)'
;MAPAQRIGDDPSNFWTYEPDSGIIDLSRRSGSKQLINLETTTQTTCIDPEKSALLLIDLQNFFLNPAVRPRVGDKPTPAEDATRALLSAGIPAARYHGIRIIWLCWGLTDDDLTSMPPAAIRSFGCYETPPSGKGHVGEKHILPSAPNMIRTKNPALYKGLGADLGTVELSDNNTVPGGRVLMRDSWNAALFDPFSEEYKSSQQIPSDNVRSKPDVLFHKNRMSGLWGSGSDLESFLQHEKITTLLFGGVNTDQCVGSTLTDAFSKGYDCILLRDGVGTGTPFGASEVWEWNVMNCWGFVSTCEALKNASTA
;
A
#
# COMPACT_ATOMS: atom_id res chain seq x y z
N MET A 1 31.03 20.95 16.45
CA MET A 1 29.84 20.33 15.85
C MET A 1 29.11 21.38 15.05
N ALA A 2 28.75 21.06 13.81
CA ALA A 2 27.90 21.94 13.02
C ALA A 2 26.49 21.99 13.66
N PRO A 3 25.83 23.16 13.74
CA PRO A 3 24.48 23.22 14.29
C PRO A 3 23.51 22.45 13.40
N ALA A 4 22.54 21.78 14.03
CA ALA A 4 21.43 21.15 13.33
C ALA A 4 20.68 22.18 12.48
N GLN A 5 20.37 21.81 11.24
CA GLN A 5 19.72 22.66 10.25
C GLN A 5 18.24 22.30 10.16
N ARG A 6 17.36 23.29 10.23
CA ARG A 6 15.92 23.04 10.09
C ARG A 6 15.52 23.03 8.61
N ILE A 7 14.68 22.08 8.24
CA ILE A 7 14.05 21.99 6.91
C ILE A 7 12.55 22.23 7.09
N GLY A 8 12.02 23.29 6.46
CA GLY A 8 10.62 23.71 6.60
C GLY A 8 10.39 24.69 7.77
N ASP A 9 9.57 25.71 7.53
CA ASP A 9 9.32 26.80 8.49
C ASP A 9 8.11 26.56 9.40
N ASP A 10 7.20 25.66 9.00
CA ASP A 10 5.99 25.34 9.76
C ASP A 10 6.36 24.75 11.13
N PRO A 11 5.86 25.31 12.25
CA PRO A 11 6.20 24.85 13.61
C PRO A 11 5.68 23.44 13.93
N SER A 12 4.70 22.95 13.18
CA SER A 12 4.10 21.62 13.31
C SER A 12 4.56 20.63 12.24
N ASN A 13 5.16 21.11 11.15
CA ASN A 13 5.65 20.26 10.07
C ASN A 13 7.04 20.69 9.56
N PHE A 14 8.09 20.14 10.18
CA PHE A 14 9.47 20.42 9.83
C PHE A 14 10.36 19.21 10.14
N TRP A 15 11.54 19.17 9.53
CA TRP A 15 12.59 18.20 9.85
C TRP A 15 13.84 18.90 10.39
N THR A 16 14.72 18.14 11.03
CA THR A 16 16.06 18.62 11.41
C THR A 16 17.12 17.76 10.73
N TYR A 17 18.06 18.38 10.03
CA TYR A 17 19.23 17.72 9.46
C TYR A 17 20.44 17.95 10.36
N GLU A 18 21.15 16.88 10.71
CA GLU A 18 22.36 16.91 11.51
C GLU A 18 23.61 16.74 10.62
N PRO A 19 24.40 17.79 10.35
CA PRO A 19 25.47 17.70 9.35
C PRO A 19 26.61 16.75 9.73
N ASP A 20 26.87 16.58 11.03
CA ASP A 20 27.98 15.75 11.51
C ASP A 20 27.67 14.25 11.43
N SER A 21 26.40 13.86 11.64
CA SER A 21 25.93 12.46 11.57
C SER A 21 25.32 12.10 10.21
N GLY A 22 24.89 13.11 9.44
CA GLY A 22 24.14 12.94 8.20
C GLY A 22 22.67 12.56 8.41
N ILE A 23 22.18 12.53 9.66
CA ILE A 23 20.82 12.09 9.99
C ILE A 23 19.80 13.17 9.61
N ILE A 24 18.67 12.75 9.02
CA ILE A 24 17.46 13.55 8.97
C ILE A 24 16.50 13.06 10.05
N ASP A 25 16.15 13.94 10.98
CA ASP A 25 15.19 13.72 12.05
C ASP A 25 13.79 14.21 11.64
N LEU A 26 12.88 13.25 11.47
CA LEU A 26 11.46 13.45 11.16
C LEU A 26 10.60 13.54 12.42
N SER A 27 11.15 13.28 13.61
CA SER A 27 10.37 13.26 14.87
C SER A 27 9.79 14.63 15.25
N ARG A 28 10.22 15.72 14.57
CA ARG A 28 9.88 17.11 14.91
C ARG A 28 10.27 17.42 16.36
N ARG A 29 11.35 16.80 16.86
CA ARG A 29 11.80 16.85 18.27
C ARG A 29 10.70 16.40 19.22
N SER A 30 10.03 15.31 18.89
CA SER A 30 9.01 14.76 19.77
C SER A 30 9.63 14.48 21.14
N GLY A 31 8.83 14.61 22.21
CA GLY A 31 9.25 14.22 23.55
C GLY A 31 9.31 12.70 23.76
N SER A 32 9.23 11.91 22.69
CA SER A 32 9.23 10.45 22.73
C SER A 32 10.59 9.94 23.21
N LYS A 33 10.56 8.87 24.00
CA LYS A 33 11.76 8.26 24.58
C LYS A 33 12.33 7.13 23.73
N GLN A 34 11.66 6.77 22.63
CA GLN A 34 11.99 5.59 21.83
C GLN A 34 12.04 5.92 20.34
N LEU A 35 12.77 6.98 19.99
CA LEU A 35 13.08 7.27 18.60
C LEU A 35 13.93 6.13 18.02
N ILE A 36 13.79 5.90 16.71
CA ILE A 36 14.58 4.88 16.01
C ILE A 36 15.25 5.46 14.77
N ASN A 37 16.48 5.01 14.53
CA ASN A 37 17.25 5.29 13.33
C ASN A 37 16.98 4.20 12.28
N LEU A 38 16.34 4.61 11.19
CA LEU A 38 16.03 3.75 10.05
C LEU A 38 16.98 4.03 8.89
N GLU A 39 17.68 3.01 8.40
CA GLU A 39 18.45 3.13 7.17
C GLU A 39 17.53 3.34 5.96
N THR A 40 17.86 4.31 5.12
CA THR A 40 17.17 4.56 3.86
C THR A 40 18.18 4.62 2.71
N THR A 41 17.71 4.64 1.46
CA THR A 41 18.57 4.68 0.27
C THR A 41 19.37 5.97 0.11
N THR A 42 19.07 7.02 0.88
CA THR A 42 19.80 8.30 0.87
C THR A 42 20.60 8.50 2.15
N GLN A 43 19.92 8.60 3.30
CA GLN A 43 20.55 8.72 4.61
C GLN A 43 19.75 8.04 5.71
N THR A 44 20.41 7.78 6.84
CA THR A 44 19.71 7.36 8.06
C THR A 44 18.68 8.42 8.45
N THR A 45 17.47 7.96 8.72
CA THR A 45 16.33 8.80 9.04
C THR A 45 15.83 8.44 10.44
N CYS A 46 15.78 9.42 11.33
CA CYS A 46 15.24 9.25 12.67
C CYS A 46 13.72 9.45 12.63
N ILE A 47 12.96 8.49 13.15
CA ILE A 47 11.49 8.54 13.22
C ILE A 47 11.00 8.26 14.63
N ASP A 48 9.83 8.81 14.96
CA ASP A 48 9.11 8.50 16.19
C ASP A 48 8.07 7.40 15.93
N PRO A 49 8.24 6.18 16.47
CA PRO A 49 7.27 5.11 16.29
C PRO A 49 5.85 5.46 16.76
N GLU A 50 5.69 6.28 17.80
CA GLU A 50 4.37 6.70 18.30
C GLU A 50 3.64 7.66 17.33
N LYS A 51 4.37 8.23 16.38
CA LYS A 51 3.87 9.12 15.32
C LYS A 51 3.94 8.49 13.94
N SER A 52 4.23 7.19 13.88
CA SER A 52 4.42 6.46 12.64
C SER A 52 3.35 5.38 12.44
N ALA A 53 2.96 5.14 11.19
CA ALA A 53 2.12 4.01 10.83
C ALA A 53 2.68 3.21 9.65
N LEU A 54 2.60 1.89 9.71
CA LEU A 54 2.77 0.98 8.58
C LEU A 54 1.41 0.79 7.90
N LEU A 55 1.27 1.36 6.71
CA LEU A 55 0.09 1.29 5.87
C LEU A 55 0.23 0.12 4.88
N LEU A 56 -0.58 -0.91 5.08
CA LEU A 56 -0.62 -2.16 4.31
C LEU A 56 -1.77 -2.11 3.31
N ILE A 57 -1.45 -1.96 2.03
CA ILE A 57 -2.42 -1.57 0.99
C ILE A 57 -2.79 -2.76 0.10
N ASP A 58 -4.10 -3.01 -0.01
CA ASP A 58 -4.75 -3.93 -0.95
C ASP A 58 -4.19 -5.36 -0.94
N LEU A 59 -3.81 -5.85 0.25
CA LEU A 59 -3.38 -7.23 0.48
C LEU A 59 -4.58 -8.22 0.50
N GLN A 60 -5.42 -8.13 -0.53
CA GLN A 60 -6.72 -8.82 -0.63
C GLN A 60 -6.66 -9.98 -1.63
N ASN A 61 -7.61 -10.91 -1.51
CA ASN A 61 -7.71 -12.08 -2.41
C ASN A 61 -7.72 -11.69 -3.88
N PHE A 62 -8.43 -10.62 -4.25
CA PHE A 62 -8.49 -10.15 -5.64
C PHE A 62 -7.10 -9.85 -6.22
N PHE A 63 -6.14 -9.42 -5.40
CA PHE A 63 -4.80 -9.00 -5.86
C PHE A 63 -3.71 -10.04 -5.62
N LEU A 64 -3.90 -10.95 -4.66
CA LEU A 64 -2.85 -11.87 -4.22
C LEU A 64 -3.18 -13.35 -4.37
N ASN A 65 -4.47 -13.72 -4.34
CA ASN A 65 -4.83 -15.13 -4.27
C ASN A 65 -4.51 -15.84 -5.60
N PRO A 66 -3.73 -16.94 -5.60
CA PRO A 66 -3.34 -17.65 -6.83
C PRO A 66 -4.51 -18.12 -7.69
N ALA A 67 -5.68 -18.35 -7.11
CA ALA A 67 -6.89 -18.73 -7.85
C ALA A 67 -7.36 -17.67 -8.85
N VAL A 68 -7.09 -16.38 -8.56
CA VAL A 68 -7.46 -15.24 -9.42
C VAL A 68 -6.23 -14.47 -9.92
N ARG A 69 -5.04 -14.77 -9.40
CA ARG A 69 -3.73 -14.28 -9.83
C ARG A 69 -2.75 -15.45 -9.96
N PRO A 70 -2.97 -16.34 -10.94
CA PRO A 70 -2.08 -17.48 -11.12
C PRO A 70 -0.67 -16.99 -11.46
N ARG A 71 0.33 -17.64 -10.87
CA ARG A 71 1.74 -17.41 -11.19
C ARG A 71 2.00 -17.77 -12.65
N VAL A 72 2.82 -16.97 -13.32
CA VAL A 72 3.33 -17.28 -14.66
C VAL A 72 4.79 -17.75 -14.52
N GLY A 73 5.03 -19.04 -14.74
CA GLY A 73 6.34 -19.68 -14.58
C GLY A 73 6.70 -19.99 -13.13
N ASP A 74 7.96 -20.34 -12.88
CA ASP A 74 8.40 -20.89 -11.59
C ASP A 74 8.84 -19.83 -10.57
N LYS A 75 9.21 -18.63 -11.05
CA LYS A 75 9.71 -17.55 -10.20
C LYS A 75 8.60 -16.92 -9.37
N PRO A 76 8.84 -16.57 -8.10
CA PRO A 76 7.91 -15.75 -7.33
C PRO A 76 7.56 -14.46 -8.07
N THR A 77 6.30 -14.06 -7.95
CA THR A 77 5.83 -12.76 -8.41
C THR A 77 6.29 -11.66 -7.44
N PRO A 78 6.39 -10.40 -7.88
CA PRO A 78 6.69 -9.28 -6.98
C PRO A 78 5.73 -9.17 -5.78
N ALA A 79 4.46 -9.54 -5.97
CA ALA A 79 3.48 -9.56 -4.89
C ALA A 79 3.74 -10.67 -3.85
N GLU A 80 4.23 -11.83 -4.28
CA GLU A 80 4.64 -12.93 -3.38
C GLU A 80 5.92 -12.57 -2.61
N ASP A 81 6.87 -11.89 -3.25
CA ASP A 81 8.08 -11.39 -2.60
C ASP A 81 7.76 -10.33 -1.55
N ALA A 82 6.90 -9.36 -1.89
CA ALA A 82 6.37 -8.37 -0.96
C ALA A 82 5.66 -9.02 0.24
N THR A 83 4.82 -10.04 -0.04
CA THR A 83 4.10 -10.78 0.99
C THR A 83 5.07 -11.43 1.99
N ARG A 84 6.12 -12.07 1.48
CA ARG A 84 7.15 -12.70 2.32
C ARG A 84 7.91 -11.68 3.16
N ALA A 85 8.31 -10.55 2.61
CA ALA A 85 9.05 -9.53 3.36
C ALA A 85 8.19 -8.87 4.46
N LEU A 86 6.93 -8.56 4.15
CA LEU A 86 5.99 -7.99 5.11
C LEU A 86 5.73 -8.95 6.28
N LEU A 87 5.43 -10.22 6.01
CA LEU A 87 5.14 -11.21 7.06
C LEU A 87 6.37 -11.57 7.90
N SER A 88 7.55 -11.67 7.28
CA SER A 88 8.76 -12.14 7.98
C SER A 88 9.52 -11.03 8.70
N ALA A 89 9.40 -9.78 8.25
CA ALA A 89 10.17 -8.66 8.81
C ALA A 89 9.29 -7.41 9.05
N GLY A 90 8.54 -6.94 8.05
CA GLY A 90 7.88 -5.62 8.12
C GLY A 90 6.86 -5.51 9.26
N ILE A 91 5.88 -6.41 9.30
CA ILE A 91 4.81 -6.41 10.30
C ILE A 91 5.36 -6.72 11.71
N PRO A 92 6.20 -7.76 11.91
CA PRO A 92 6.83 -8.00 13.21
C PRO A 92 7.65 -6.81 13.71
N ALA A 93 8.44 -6.16 12.85
CA ALA A 93 9.25 -5.01 13.22
C ALA A 93 8.40 -3.80 13.60
N ALA A 94 7.35 -3.50 12.83
CA ALA A 94 6.42 -2.43 13.16
C ALA A 94 5.80 -2.64 14.56
N ARG A 95 5.35 -3.87 14.88
CA ARG A 95 4.84 -4.21 16.22
C ARG A 95 5.92 -4.10 17.30
N TYR A 96 7.14 -4.55 17.01
CA TYR A 96 8.26 -4.48 17.95
C TYR A 96 8.60 -3.04 18.34
N HIS A 97 8.57 -2.11 17.39
CA HIS A 97 8.85 -0.69 17.62
C HIS A 97 7.62 0.12 18.07
N GLY A 98 6.42 -0.46 18.04
CA GLY A 98 5.18 0.22 18.39
C GLY A 98 4.63 1.16 17.32
N ILE A 99 5.05 0.96 16.07
CA ILE A 99 4.48 1.61 14.91
C ILE A 99 3.04 1.10 14.70
N ARG A 100 2.12 2.02 14.43
CA ARG A 100 0.71 1.69 14.20
C ARG A 100 0.54 0.89 12.91
N ILE A 101 -0.12 -0.26 12.94
CA ILE A 101 -0.44 -1.00 11.69
C ILE A 101 -1.86 -0.67 11.23
N ILE A 102 -1.97 -0.34 9.94
CA ILE A 102 -3.20 0.05 9.28
C ILE A 102 -3.36 -0.78 8.00
N TRP A 103 -4.45 -1.52 7.90
CA TRP A 103 -4.85 -2.26 6.71
C TRP A 103 -5.78 -1.39 5.87
N LEU A 104 -5.41 -1.10 4.63
CA LEU A 104 -6.19 -0.27 3.72
C LEU A 104 -6.61 -1.09 2.51
N CYS A 105 -7.90 -1.37 2.40
CA CYS A 105 -8.44 -2.29 1.42
C CYS A 105 -9.43 -1.60 0.49
N TRP A 106 -9.47 -1.99 -0.78
CA TRP A 106 -10.66 -1.75 -1.59
C TRP A 106 -11.90 -2.33 -0.89
N GLY A 107 -12.97 -1.55 -0.78
CA GLY A 107 -14.19 -2.02 -0.14
C GLY A 107 -15.35 -1.10 -0.46
N LEU A 108 -16.02 -1.40 -1.56
CA LEU A 108 -17.11 -0.60 -2.09
C LEU A 108 -18.45 -0.95 -1.46
N THR A 109 -19.26 0.07 -1.26
CA THR A 109 -20.70 -0.01 -1.01
C THR A 109 -21.47 0.24 -2.30
N ASP A 110 -22.78 -0.02 -2.31
CA ASP A 110 -23.60 0.32 -3.49
C ASP A 110 -23.65 1.84 -3.72
N ASP A 111 -23.63 2.65 -2.66
CA ASP A 111 -23.57 4.11 -2.75
C ASP A 111 -22.28 4.59 -3.44
N ASP A 112 -21.14 3.95 -3.15
CA ASP A 112 -19.88 4.26 -3.83
C ASP A 112 -19.98 4.09 -5.35
N LEU A 113 -20.71 3.06 -5.82
CA LEU A 113 -20.87 2.78 -7.24
C LEU A 113 -21.72 3.84 -7.94
N THR A 114 -22.71 4.41 -7.26
CA THR A 114 -23.61 5.42 -7.86
C THR A 114 -22.87 6.68 -8.32
N SER A 115 -21.79 7.03 -7.62
CA SER A 115 -21.00 8.25 -7.85
C SER A 115 -19.59 7.96 -8.37
N MET A 116 -19.28 6.70 -8.69
CA MET A 116 -17.95 6.30 -9.14
C MET A 116 -17.62 6.92 -10.51
N PRO A 117 -16.50 7.66 -10.64
CA PRO A 117 -16.12 8.24 -11.92
C PRO A 117 -15.86 7.14 -12.96
N PRO A 118 -16.24 7.35 -14.23
CA PRO A 118 -16.00 6.39 -15.30
C PRO A 118 -14.53 5.96 -15.44
N ALA A 119 -13.58 6.86 -15.16
CA ALA A 119 -12.16 6.56 -15.19
C ALA A 119 -11.76 5.50 -14.13
N ALA A 120 -12.37 5.53 -12.94
CA ALA A 120 -12.14 4.54 -11.90
C ALA A 120 -12.81 3.20 -12.25
N ILE A 121 -14.06 3.23 -12.76
CA ILE A 121 -14.76 2.03 -13.26
C ILE A 121 -13.93 1.33 -14.34
N ARG A 122 -13.34 2.11 -15.27
CA ARG A 122 -12.48 1.63 -16.36
C ARG A 122 -11.24 0.88 -15.85
N SER A 123 -10.79 1.13 -14.63
CA SER A 123 -9.65 0.41 -14.06
C SER A 123 -9.98 -1.03 -13.66
N PHE A 124 -11.25 -1.39 -13.52
CA PHE A 124 -11.64 -2.76 -13.13
C PHE A 124 -12.58 -3.47 -14.11
N GLY A 125 -12.98 -2.84 -15.21
CA GLY A 125 -13.82 -3.44 -16.25
C GLY A 125 -13.10 -3.75 -17.56
N CYS A 126 -13.53 -4.80 -18.25
CA CYS A 126 -13.37 -5.01 -19.67
C CYS A 126 -14.65 -4.54 -20.34
N TYR A 127 -14.50 -3.73 -21.38
CA TYR A 127 -15.62 -3.35 -22.23
C TYR A 127 -15.57 -4.28 -23.44
N GLU A 128 -16.69 -4.93 -23.77
CA GLU A 128 -16.76 -5.74 -24.97
C GLU A 128 -16.88 -4.82 -26.19
N THR A 129 -16.12 -5.11 -27.25
CA THR A 129 -16.54 -4.70 -28.59
C THR A 129 -17.71 -5.61 -29.04
N PRO A 130 -18.70 -5.11 -29.81
CA PRO A 130 -19.88 -5.87 -30.24
C PRO A 130 -19.59 -7.27 -30.80
N PRO A 131 -20.61 -8.17 -30.89
CA PRO A 131 -20.48 -9.65 -30.86
C PRO A 131 -19.65 -10.34 -31.94
N SER A 132 -19.09 -9.60 -32.91
CA SER A 132 -18.36 -10.17 -34.06
C SER A 132 -16.86 -10.30 -33.86
N GLY A 133 -16.31 -10.13 -32.64
CA GLY A 133 -14.88 -10.28 -32.42
C GLY A 133 -14.53 -10.67 -31.00
N LYS A 134 -13.94 -11.86 -30.83
CA LYS A 134 -13.21 -12.30 -29.64
C LYS A 134 -11.96 -11.43 -29.43
N GLY A 135 -12.13 -10.18 -29.02
CA GLY A 135 -11.01 -9.28 -28.78
C GLY A 135 -11.28 -8.32 -27.63
N HIS A 136 -10.23 -7.99 -26.88
CA HIS A 136 -10.29 -7.06 -25.76
C HIS A 136 -10.31 -5.61 -26.25
N VAL A 137 -11.00 -4.71 -25.53
CA VAL A 137 -10.89 -3.26 -25.77
C VAL A 137 -9.45 -2.81 -25.50
N GLY A 138 -8.69 -2.69 -26.60
CA GLY A 138 -7.26 -2.37 -26.63
C GLY A 138 -6.49 -3.17 -27.69
N GLU A 139 -6.87 -4.41 -27.99
CA GLU A 139 -6.10 -5.30 -28.89
C GLU A 139 -6.07 -4.82 -30.35
N LYS A 140 -7.12 -4.11 -30.78
CA LYS A 140 -7.24 -3.62 -32.17
C LYS A 140 -6.77 -2.17 -32.36
N HIS A 141 -6.50 -1.44 -31.28
CA HIS A 141 -6.07 -0.06 -31.32
C HIS A 141 -4.66 0.07 -30.77
N ILE A 142 -3.70 -0.16 -31.66
CA ILE A 142 -2.28 0.04 -31.39
C ILE A 142 -1.90 1.44 -31.87
N LEU A 143 -1.37 2.27 -30.97
CA LEU A 143 -0.77 3.54 -31.36
C LEU A 143 0.59 3.25 -32.01
N PRO A 144 0.83 3.60 -33.29
CA PRO A 144 2.06 3.20 -33.99
C PRO A 144 3.35 3.69 -33.33
N SER A 145 3.30 4.85 -32.66
CA SER A 145 4.45 5.40 -31.92
C SER A 145 4.67 4.74 -30.55
N ALA A 146 3.76 3.87 -30.09
CA ALA A 146 3.84 3.19 -28.81
C ALA A 146 3.24 1.76 -28.92
N PRO A 147 3.84 0.88 -29.74
CA PRO A 147 3.22 -0.42 -30.06
C PRO A 147 3.09 -1.36 -28.86
N ASN A 148 3.88 -1.15 -27.80
CA ASN A 148 3.86 -1.96 -26.59
C ASN A 148 2.87 -1.47 -25.52
N MET A 149 2.21 -0.31 -25.73
CA MET A 149 1.27 0.28 -24.77
C MET A 149 -0.15 -0.24 -25.01
N ILE A 150 -0.32 -1.56 -24.85
CA ILE A 150 -1.59 -2.25 -25.09
C ILE A 150 -2.26 -2.54 -23.75
N ARG A 151 -3.56 -2.22 -23.66
CA ARG A 151 -4.37 -2.53 -22.48
C ARG A 151 -4.82 -4.00 -22.52
N THR A 152 -4.15 -4.85 -21.76
CA THR A 152 -4.49 -6.27 -21.62
C THR A 152 -5.10 -6.53 -20.24
N LYS A 153 -6.31 -7.09 -20.20
CA LYS A 153 -6.98 -7.46 -18.95
C LYS A 153 -7.73 -8.78 -19.12
N ASN A 154 -7.60 -9.68 -18.15
CA ASN A 154 -8.35 -10.92 -18.14
C ASN A 154 -9.85 -10.63 -17.93
N PRO A 155 -10.73 -10.89 -18.90
CA PRO A 155 -12.14 -10.55 -18.83
C PRO A 155 -12.91 -11.42 -17.83
N ALA A 156 -12.38 -12.59 -17.47
CA ALA A 156 -12.96 -13.42 -16.41
C ALA A 156 -12.87 -12.76 -15.02
N LEU A 157 -11.90 -11.87 -14.86
CA LEU A 157 -11.58 -11.21 -13.58
C LEU A 157 -11.98 -9.74 -13.57
N TYR A 158 -11.68 -9.03 -14.65
CA TYR A 158 -11.95 -7.60 -14.81
C TYR A 158 -13.37 -7.40 -15.38
N LYS A 159 -14.38 -7.87 -14.65
CA LYS A 159 -15.80 -7.77 -15.05
C LYS A 159 -16.43 -6.39 -14.78
N GLY A 160 -15.72 -5.51 -14.09
CA GLY A 160 -16.20 -4.20 -13.65
C GLY A 160 -16.45 -4.18 -12.13
N LEU A 161 -16.28 -3.00 -11.52
CA LEU A 161 -16.60 -2.82 -10.10
C LEU A 161 -18.05 -3.20 -9.82
N GLY A 162 -18.28 -3.98 -8.76
CA GLY A 162 -19.61 -4.43 -8.37
C GLY A 162 -20.22 -5.55 -9.22
N ALA A 163 -19.58 -5.96 -10.32
CA ALA A 163 -20.03 -7.11 -11.11
C ALA A 163 -19.76 -8.43 -10.38
N ASP A 164 -20.57 -9.46 -10.62
CA ASP A 164 -20.37 -10.77 -10.01
C ASP A 164 -19.14 -11.49 -10.60
N LEU A 165 -18.15 -11.77 -9.75
CA LEU A 165 -16.96 -12.53 -10.11
C LEU A 165 -17.32 -13.98 -10.45
N GLY A 166 -18.41 -14.51 -9.89
CA GLY A 166 -18.83 -15.90 -10.01
C GLY A 166 -18.06 -16.82 -9.08
N THR A 167 -18.13 -18.11 -9.35
CA THR A 167 -17.41 -19.14 -8.57
C THR A 167 -15.92 -19.11 -8.87
N VAL A 168 -15.10 -19.19 -7.82
CA VAL A 168 -13.64 -19.29 -7.91
C VAL A 168 -13.22 -20.68 -7.45
N GLU A 169 -12.39 -21.34 -8.24
CA GLU A 169 -11.78 -22.63 -7.90
C GLU A 169 -10.42 -22.39 -7.22
N LEU A 170 -10.26 -22.95 -6.02
CA LEU A 170 -9.06 -22.82 -5.21
C LEU A 170 -8.05 -23.94 -5.53
N SER A 171 -6.81 -23.77 -5.05
CA SER A 171 -5.71 -24.72 -5.31
C SER A 171 -5.92 -26.13 -4.73
N ASP A 172 -6.85 -26.29 -3.79
CA ASP A 172 -7.23 -27.56 -3.18
C ASP A 172 -8.45 -28.22 -3.86
N ASN A 173 -8.84 -27.73 -5.06
CA ASN A 173 -10.03 -28.12 -5.82
C ASN A 173 -11.36 -27.82 -5.11
N ASN A 174 -11.37 -27.05 -4.02
CA ASN A 174 -12.60 -26.51 -3.46
C ASN A 174 -13.04 -25.27 -4.25
N THR A 175 -14.31 -24.91 -4.12
CA THR A 175 -14.87 -23.71 -4.76
C THR A 175 -15.45 -22.76 -3.73
N VAL A 176 -15.33 -21.46 -4.00
CA VAL A 176 -15.90 -20.39 -3.16
C VAL A 176 -16.67 -19.39 -4.04
N PRO A 177 -17.72 -18.76 -3.50
CA PRO A 177 -18.35 -17.63 -4.19
C PRO A 177 -17.36 -16.45 -4.18
N GLY A 178 -16.88 -16.04 -5.36
CA GLY A 178 -15.96 -14.91 -5.49
C GLY A 178 -16.58 -13.57 -5.07
N GLY A 179 -17.91 -13.46 -5.21
CA GLY A 179 -18.71 -12.30 -4.84
C GLY A 179 -18.57 -11.14 -5.84
N ARG A 180 -19.20 -10.01 -5.52
CA ARG A 180 -19.13 -8.81 -6.37
C ARG A 180 -17.73 -8.17 -6.30
N VAL A 181 -17.15 -7.85 -7.44
CA VAL A 181 -15.77 -7.33 -7.57
C VAL A 181 -15.56 -6.10 -6.69
N LEU A 182 -14.64 -6.23 -5.73
CA LEU A 182 -14.18 -5.21 -4.77
C LEU A 182 -15.28 -4.61 -3.87
N MET A 183 -16.43 -5.25 -3.78
CA MET A 183 -17.48 -4.87 -2.82
C MET A 183 -17.13 -5.38 -1.42
N ARG A 184 -17.50 -4.62 -0.39
CA ARG A 184 -17.34 -5.07 1.01
C ARG A 184 -18.01 -6.43 1.22
N ASP A 185 -17.45 -7.19 2.15
CA ASP A 185 -17.94 -8.52 2.56
C ASP A 185 -17.91 -9.60 1.46
N SER A 186 -17.35 -9.29 0.28
CA SER A 186 -17.09 -10.28 -0.76
C SER A 186 -15.77 -11.01 -0.53
N TRP A 187 -15.69 -12.28 -0.95
CA TRP A 187 -14.46 -13.07 -0.82
C TRP A 187 -13.26 -12.39 -1.50
N ASN A 188 -13.46 -11.84 -2.69
CA ASN A 188 -12.38 -11.19 -3.43
C ASN A 188 -11.87 -9.91 -2.74
N ALA A 189 -12.72 -9.21 -1.97
CA ALA A 189 -12.33 -8.05 -1.18
C ALA A 189 -11.86 -8.39 0.24
N ALA A 190 -11.90 -9.65 0.66
CA ALA A 190 -11.32 -10.04 1.94
C ALA A 190 -9.79 -10.01 1.87
N LEU A 191 -9.13 -9.79 3.03
CA LEU A 191 -7.68 -9.96 3.17
C LEU A 191 -7.29 -11.37 2.72
N PHE A 192 -6.17 -11.48 2.00
CA PHE A 192 -5.59 -12.76 1.64
C PHE A 192 -5.18 -13.54 2.92
N ASP A 193 -5.35 -14.86 2.92
CA ASP A 193 -5.37 -15.67 4.15
C ASP A 193 -4.23 -15.39 5.14
N PRO A 194 -2.94 -15.35 4.73
CA PRO A 194 -1.84 -15.03 5.66
C PRO A 194 -1.98 -13.68 6.36
N PHE A 195 -2.56 -12.69 5.68
CA PHE A 195 -2.81 -11.37 6.25
C PHE A 195 -4.11 -11.30 7.05
N SER A 196 -5.12 -12.09 6.68
CA SER A 196 -6.33 -12.26 7.50
C SER A 196 -5.99 -12.87 8.86
N GLU A 197 -5.10 -13.87 8.89
CA GLU A 197 -4.59 -14.46 10.14
C GLU A 197 -3.84 -13.43 10.98
N GLU A 198 -2.98 -12.64 10.34
CA GLU A 198 -2.19 -11.63 11.02
C GLU A 198 -3.04 -10.50 11.61
N TYR A 199 -4.07 -10.07 10.86
CA TYR A 199 -5.07 -9.12 11.36
C TYR A 199 -5.85 -9.69 12.54
N LYS A 200 -6.36 -10.92 12.44
CA LYS A 200 -7.10 -11.59 13.55
C LYS A 200 -6.24 -11.75 14.80
N SER A 201 -4.97 -12.13 14.63
CA SER A 201 -4.00 -12.24 15.71
C SER A 201 -3.80 -10.90 16.43
N SER A 202 -3.69 -9.80 15.67
CA SER A 202 -3.54 -8.45 16.24
C SER A 202 -4.72 -8.04 17.13
N GLN A 203 -5.93 -8.57 16.90
CA GLN A 203 -7.10 -8.23 17.70
C GLN A 203 -7.03 -8.79 19.13
N GLN A 204 -6.10 -9.72 19.40
CA GLN A 204 -5.84 -10.23 20.75
C GLN A 204 -4.86 -9.35 21.54
N ILE A 205 -4.30 -8.31 20.93
CA ILE A 205 -3.42 -7.36 21.63
C ILE A 205 -4.27 -6.55 22.63
N PRO A 206 -3.93 -6.51 23.92
CA PRO A 206 -4.67 -5.71 24.89
C PRO A 206 -4.62 -4.22 24.54
N SER A 207 -5.73 -3.50 24.72
CA SER A 207 -5.81 -2.06 24.40
C SER A 207 -4.90 -1.18 25.26
N ASP A 208 -4.49 -1.68 26.43
CA ASP A 208 -3.56 -1.04 27.36
C ASP A 208 -2.10 -1.46 27.15
N ASN A 209 -1.81 -2.27 26.12
CA ASN A 209 -0.46 -2.66 25.78
C ASN A 209 0.34 -1.42 25.33
N VAL A 210 1.38 -1.10 26.10
CA VAL A 210 2.22 0.09 25.89
C VAL A 210 3.10 -0.02 24.64
N ARG A 211 3.33 -1.24 24.15
CA ARG A 211 4.24 -1.52 23.04
C ARG A 211 3.56 -1.61 21.69
N SER A 212 2.35 -2.15 21.61
CA SER A 212 1.64 -2.30 20.34
C SER A 212 0.13 -2.23 20.57
N LYS A 213 -0.61 -1.76 19.57
CA LYS A 213 -2.07 -1.62 19.60
C LYS A 213 -2.69 -2.57 18.57
N PRO A 214 -3.92 -3.10 18.79
CA PRO A 214 -4.63 -3.91 17.80
C PRO A 214 -4.71 -3.23 16.44
N ASP A 215 -4.38 -3.91 15.34
CA ASP A 215 -4.37 -3.29 14.02
C ASP A 215 -5.76 -2.76 13.64
N VAL A 216 -5.82 -1.71 12.81
CA VAL A 216 -7.08 -1.14 12.29
C VAL A 216 -7.22 -1.39 10.80
N LEU A 217 -8.46 -1.52 10.32
CA LEU A 217 -8.77 -1.73 8.91
C LEU A 217 -9.68 -0.61 8.41
N PHE A 218 -9.34 -0.05 7.26
CA PHE A 218 -10.14 0.94 6.54
C PHE A 218 -10.45 0.48 5.13
N HIS A 219 -11.58 0.94 4.62
CA HIS A 219 -11.98 0.73 3.24
C HIS A 219 -11.79 1.99 2.42
N LYS A 220 -11.28 1.85 1.19
CA LYS A 220 -11.22 2.90 0.19
C LYS A 220 -12.10 2.57 -1.01
N ASN A 221 -12.56 3.62 -1.67
CA ASN A 221 -13.37 3.57 -2.87
C ASN A 221 -12.68 4.25 -4.08
N ARG A 222 -11.39 4.54 -3.97
CA ARG A 222 -10.51 5.01 -5.06
C ARG A 222 -9.18 4.27 -4.99
N MET A 223 -8.29 4.54 -5.97
CA MET A 223 -6.93 4.01 -5.98
C MET A 223 -6.18 4.40 -4.71
N SER A 224 -6.18 5.69 -4.38
CA SER A 224 -5.64 6.24 -3.14
C SER A 224 -6.64 6.11 -1.98
N GLY A 225 -6.16 5.79 -0.78
CA GLY A 225 -6.95 5.87 0.46
C GLY A 225 -7.05 7.27 1.06
N LEU A 226 -6.26 8.21 0.54
CA LEU A 226 -6.19 9.61 0.98
C LEU A 226 -6.67 10.56 -0.12
N TRP A 227 -7.44 10.05 -1.08
CA TRP A 227 -8.01 10.86 -2.14
C TRP A 227 -8.98 11.90 -1.55
N GLY A 228 -8.91 13.14 -2.06
CA GLY A 228 -9.80 14.21 -1.60
C GLY A 228 -9.57 14.59 -0.14
N SER A 229 -10.64 14.94 0.57
CA SER A 229 -10.62 15.31 1.99
C SER A 229 -11.67 14.54 2.77
N GLY A 230 -11.34 14.14 3.99
CA GLY A 230 -12.27 13.54 4.93
C GLY A 230 -12.48 12.04 4.74
N SER A 231 -11.49 11.32 4.19
CA SER A 231 -11.54 9.86 4.23
C SER A 231 -11.44 9.37 5.68
N ASP A 232 -11.97 8.17 5.96
CA ASP A 232 -11.89 7.58 7.30
C ASP A 232 -10.42 7.38 7.74
N LEU A 233 -9.57 7.01 6.79
CA LEU A 233 -8.13 6.91 7.01
C LEU A 233 -7.52 8.26 7.40
N GLU A 234 -7.82 9.33 6.65
CA GLU A 234 -7.31 10.68 6.96
C GLU A 234 -7.74 11.13 8.35
N SER A 235 -9.03 10.94 8.67
CA SER A 235 -9.59 11.29 9.98
C SER A 235 -8.89 10.53 11.12
N PHE A 236 -8.62 9.24 10.91
CA PHE A 236 -7.89 8.42 11.87
C PHE A 236 -6.45 8.87 12.06
N LEU A 237 -5.72 9.10 10.97
CA LEU A 237 -4.32 9.55 11.03
C LEU A 237 -4.19 10.89 11.77
N GLN A 238 -5.11 11.82 11.52
CA GLN A 238 -5.17 13.11 12.23
C GLN A 238 -5.49 12.92 13.72
N HIS A 239 -6.46 12.06 14.05
CA HIS A 239 -6.84 11.77 15.44
C HIS A 239 -5.70 11.13 16.24
N GLU A 240 -5.01 10.13 15.69
CA GLU A 240 -3.84 9.49 16.31
C GLU A 240 -2.57 10.37 16.24
N LYS A 241 -2.63 11.52 15.56
CA LYS A 241 -1.50 12.44 15.33
C LYS A 241 -0.32 11.74 14.65
N ILE A 242 -0.60 10.87 13.70
CA ILE A 242 0.41 10.23 12.85
C ILE A 242 0.97 11.27 11.87
N THR A 243 2.28 11.32 11.73
CA THR A 243 2.98 12.24 10.82
C THR A 243 3.86 11.50 9.82
N THR A 244 4.25 10.26 10.11
CA THR A 244 5.12 9.44 9.24
C THR A 244 4.40 8.17 8.81
N LEU A 245 4.47 7.85 7.51
CA LEU A 245 3.82 6.68 6.92
C LEU A 245 4.85 5.79 6.23
N LEU A 246 4.92 4.53 6.66
CA LEU A 246 5.65 3.47 5.99
C LEU A 246 4.68 2.72 5.07
N PHE A 247 5.05 2.50 3.82
CA PHE A 247 4.16 1.93 2.81
C PHE A 247 4.56 0.51 2.44
N GLY A 248 3.58 -0.41 2.50
CA GLY A 248 3.68 -1.79 2.04
C GLY A 248 2.41 -2.21 1.27
N GLY A 249 2.52 -3.25 0.46
CA GLY A 249 1.38 -3.83 -0.27
C GLY A 249 1.45 -3.70 -1.78
N VAL A 250 0.29 -3.70 -2.44
CA VAL A 250 0.19 -3.78 -3.91
C VAL A 250 -0.86 -2.82 -4.47
N ASN A 251 -0.74 -2.34 -5.71
CA ASN A 251 0.46 -2.38 -6.55
C ASN A 251 1.32 -1.14 -6.31
N THR A 252 2.65 -1.28 -6.36
CA THR A 252 3.63 -0.20 -6.16
C THR A 252 3.29 1.08 -6.93
N ASP A 253 3.00 0.96 -8.23
CA ASP A 253 2.74 2.07 -9.15
C ASP A 253 1.27 2.53 -9.22
N GLN A 254 0.39 1.93 -8.42
CA GLN A 254 -1.06 2.17 -8.46
C GLN A 254 -1.57 2.58 -7.09
N CYS A 255 -2.19 1.67 -6.32
CA CYS A 255 -2.81 1.99 -5.05
C CYS A 255 -1.79 2.45 -4.00
N VAL A 256 -0.61 1.82 -3.95
CA VAL A 256 0.48 2.24 -3.07
C VAL A 256 0.98 3.62 -3.48
N GLY A 257 1.41 3.76 -4.73
CA GLY A 257 1.95 5.01 -5.27
C GLY A 257 0.99 6.19 -5.19
N SER A 258 -0.27 6.01 -5.54
CA SER A 258 -1.30 7.07 -5.45
C SER A 258 -1.60 7.49 -4.02
N THR A 259 -1.68 6.53 -3.09
CA THR A 259 -1.84 6.87 -1.66
C THR A 259 -0.61 7.60 -1.13
N LEU A 260 0.59 7.20 -1.54
CA LEU A 260 1.85 7.85 -1.16
C LEU A 260 1.92 9.29 -1.68
N THR A 261 1.54 9.55 -2.93
CA THR A 261 1.56 10.91 -3.49
C THR A 261 0.54 11.84 -2.84
N ASP A 262 -0.65 11.31 -2.49
CA ASP A 262 -1.64 12.09 -1.74
C ASP A 262 -1.19 12.34 -0.30
N ALA A 263 -0.56 11.35 0.35
CA ALA A 263 0.04 11.51 1.67
C ALA A 263 1.13 12.58 1.67
N PHE A 264 2.05 12.53 0.71
CA PHE A 264 3.09 13.54 0.52
C PHE A 264 2.47 14.94 0.34
N SER A 265 1.46 15.07 -0.52
CA SER A 265 0.79 16.34 -0.78
C SER A 265 0.05 16.89 0.45
N LYS A 266 -0.38 16.01 1.35
CA LYS A 266 -1.00 16.35 2.64
C LYS A 266 0.03 16.62 3.76
N GLY A 267 1.33 16.48 3.48
CA GLY A 267 2.41 16.80 4.41
C GLY A 267 2.84 15.66 5.33
N TYR A 268 2.46 14.41 5.06
CA TYR A 268 3.01 13.24 5.75
C TYR A 268 4.43 12.93 5.25
N ASP A 269 5.29 12.43 6.14
CA ASP A 269 6.60 11.91 5.74
C ASP A 269 6.43 10.49 5.20
N CYS A 270 6.77 10.29 3.93
CA CYS A 270 6.54 9.01 3.25
C CYS A 270 7.81 8.16 3.20
N ILE A 271 7.70 6.89 3.59
CA ILE A 271 8.78 5.90 3.54
C ILE A 271 8.28 4.65 2.81
N LEU A 272 8.77 4.39 1.60
CA LEU A 272 8.41 3.19 0.84
C LEU A 272 9.30 2.01 1.27
N LEU A 273 8.71 0.90 1.71
CA LEU A 273 9.44 -0.34 1.99
C LEU A 273 9.56 -1.14 0.68
N ARG A 274 10.67 -0.98 -0.04
CA ARG A 274 10.80 -1.46 -1.44
C ARG A 274 10.66 -2.99 -1.59
N ASP A 275 11.09 -3.75 -0.59
CA ASP A 275 10.92 -5.20 -0.52
C ASP A 275 9.55 -5.63 -0.01
N GLY A 276 8.79 -4.71 0.61
CA GLY A 276 7.43 -4.90 1.10
C GLY A 276 6.35 -4.41 0.13
N VAL A 277 6.70 -4.02 -1.09
CA VAL A 277 5.76 -3.62 -2.15
C VAL A 277 6.00 -4.41 -3.42
N GLY A 278 4.96 -4.60 -4.23
CA GLY A 278 5.07 -5.33 -5.49
C GLY A 278 4.12 -4.84 -6.56
N THR A 279 4.56 -4.89 -7.82
CA THR A 279 3.68 -4.68 -8.97
C THR A 279 4.00 -5.64 -10.11
N GLY A 280 2.96 -6.04 -10.85
CA GLY A 280 3.09 -6.76 -12.11
C GLY A 280 3.19 -5.83 -13.33
N THR A 281 3.17 -4.51 -13.14
CA THR A 281 3.34 -3.56 -14.24
C THR A 281 4.74 -3.74 -14.86
N PRO A 282 4.86 -3.90 -16.19
CA PRO A 282 6.15 -4.04 -16.87
C PRO A 282 6.91 -2.70 -16.94
N PHE A 283 7.97 -2.64 -17.76
CA PHE A 283 8.71 -1.41 -18.10
C PHE A 283 9.49 -0.76 -16.95
N GLY A 284 9.91 -1.55 -15.95
CA GLY A 284 10.66 -1.03 -14.80
C GLY A 284 9.82 -0.17 -13.86
N ALA A 285 8.51 -0.45 -13.77
CA ALA A 285 7.58 0.35 -12.99
C ALA A 285 7.98 0.46 -11.51
N SER A 286 8.45 -0.63 -10.90
CA SER A 286 8.96 -0.61 -9.52
C SER A 286 10.13 0.35 -9.37
N GLU A 287 11.15 0.22 -10.22
CA GLU A 287 12.37 1.01 -10.16
C GLU A 287 12.11 2.50 -10.38
N VAL A 288 11.23 2.85 -11.32
CA VAL A 288 10.83 4.24 -11.58
C VAL A 288 10.11 4.83 -10.37
N TRP A 289 9.21 4.08 -9.74
CA TRP A 289 8.50 4.54 -8.55
C TRP A 289 9.42 4.69 -7.34
N GLU A 290 10.29 3.71 -7.08
CA GLU A 290 11.31 3.78 -6.03
C GLU A 290 12.23 5.00 -6.23
N TRP A 291 12.68 5.24 -7.47
CA TRP A 291 13.49 6.40 -7.81
C TRP A 291 12.77 7.72 -7.52
N ASN A 292 11.50 7.84 -7.93
CA ASN A 292 10.71 9.06 -7.70
C ASN A 292 10.41 9.28 -6.22
N VAL A 293 10.14 8.22 -5.45
CA VAL A 293 9.98 8.36 -4.00
C VAL A 293 11.26 8.90 -3.38
N MET A 294 12.40 8.26 -3.67
CA MET A 294 13.71 8.66 -3.13
C MET A 294 14.10 10.10 -3.47
N ASN A 295 13.76 10.59 -4.67
CA ASN A 295 14.18 11.90 -5.16
C ASN A 295 13.15 13.02 -4.95
N CYS A 296 11.88 12.69 -4.71
CA CYS A 296 10.81 13.69 -4.73
C CYS A 296 9.80 13.54 -3.59
N TRP A 297 9.31 12.33 -3.31
CA TRP A 297 8.13 12.16 -2.44
C TRP A 297 8.45 11.67 -1.02
N GLY A 298 9.71 11.32 -0.73
CA GLY A 298 10.11 10.89 0.61
C GLY A 298 11.37 10.03 0.59
N PHE A 299 11.30 8.89 1.26
CA PHE A 299 12.44 8.00 1.47
C PHE A 299 12.11 6.57 1.03
N VAL A 300 13.14 5.79 0.70
CA VAL A 300 13.00 4.36 0.41
C VAL A 300 13.82 3.58 1.43
N SER A 301 13.21 2.56 2.03
CA SER A 301 13.85 1.65 2.99
C SER A 301 13.41 0.21 2.68
N THR A 302 13.67 -0.73 3.58
CA THR A 302 13.26 -2.13 3.48
C THR A 302 12.61 -2.61 4.78
N CYS A 303 11.78 -3.65 4.70
CA CYS A 303 11.28 -4.38 5.86
C CYS A 303 12.44 -4.89 6.73
N GLU A 304 13.54 -5.33 6.12
CA GLU A 304 14.73 -5.78 6.85
C GLU A 304 15.47 -4.62 7.55
N ALA A 305 15.58 -3.46 6.92
CA ALA A 305 16.14 -2.26 7.57
C ALA A 305 15.27 -1.81 8.74
N LEU A 306 13.94 -1.88 8.61
CA LEU A 306 13.02 -1.60 9.71
C LEU A 306 13.21 -2.57 10.88
N LYS A 307 13.39 -3.86 10.60
CA LYS A 307 13.67 -4.88 11.61
C LYS A 307 15.00 -4.66 12.34
N ASN A 308 15.99 -4.11 11.64
CA ASN A 308 17.33 -3.84 12.17
C ASN A 308 17.49 -2.40 12.68
N ALA A 309 16.41 -1.60 12.72
CA ALA A 309 16.45 -0.23 13.19
C ALA A 309 16.89 -0.14 14.65
N SER A 310 17.84 0.74 14.92
CA SER A 310 18.41 0.95 16.26
C SER A 310 17.70 2.08 16.99
N THR A 311 17.68 2.05 18.32
CA THR A 311 17.23 3.21 19.11
C THR A 311 18.18 4.39 18.87
N ALA A 312 17.61 5.56 18.60
CA ALA A 312 18.36 6.80 18.37
C ALA A 312 18.87 7.43 19.67
#